data_AF-A0A358C1R3-F1
#
_entry.id   AF-A0A358C1R3-F1
#
_cell.length_a   1.000
_cell.length_b   1.000
_cell.length_c   1.000
_cell.angle_alpha   90.00
_cell.angle_beta   90.00
_cell.angle_gamma   90.00
#
_symmetry.space_group_name_H-M   'P 1'
#
loop_
_entity.id
_entity.type
_entity.pdbx_description
1 polymer ?
#
loop_
_entity_poly.entity_id
_entity_poly.type
_entity_poly.pdbx_seq_one_letter_code
_entity_poly.pdbx_strand_id
1 'polypeptide(L)'
;MPFLPTFDDSNDQFALEPNAFGQSEEVRSPDQRVRIAIRALRQMRQQMDNVLDMLERGEGDMEVDTGLFRTQAVPREEDGEGRIVEGVFDGERMMGTDGVKYNVPPNYASKSKLVEGDIMKLVIKEDGSFVFKQIGPVERERVVGTLAIDDYGNYALIDEDGRSYHILTASVTYFRGEAGDEIVGLLPQDQSASWAAVENIIKK
;
A
#
# COMPACT_ATOMS: atom_id res chain seq x y z
N MET A 1 12.39 -64.31 46.93
CA MET A 1 13.55 -63.48 47.35
C MET A 1 14.05 -62.69 46.15
N PRO A 2 14.50 -61.45 46.36
CA PRO A 2 13.92 -60.24 45.76
C PRO A 2 14.95 -59.53 44.83
N PHE A 3 14.64 -58.41 44.18
CA PHE A 3 14.81 -57.06 44.75
C PHE A 3 13.99 -56.02 43.95
N LEU A 4 13.20 -55.22 44.68
CA LEU A 4 12.56 -53.97 44.24
C LEU A 4 13.55 -52.77 44.44
N PRO A 5 13.13 -51.49 44.40
CA PRO A 5 13.36 -50.54 43.31
C PRO A 5 14.19 -49.32 43.80
N THR A 6 14.42 -48.32 42.96
CA THR A 6 14.64 -46.95 43.45
C THR A 6 13.94 -45.95 42.53
N PHE A 7 12.90 -45.33 43.07
CA PHE A 7 12.43 -44.01 42.67
C PHE A 7 13.45 -42.98 43.17
N ASP A 8 13.79 -42.00 42.33
CA ASP A 8 14.27 -40.70 42.79
C ASP A 8 13.29 -39.66 42.26
N ASP A 9 12.78 -38.89 43.22
CA ASP A 9 11.70 -37.94 43.17
C ASP A 9 12.29 -36.66 43.77
N SER A 10 12.82 -35.78 42.93
CA SER A 10 13.49 -34.56 43.38
C SER A 10 13.57 -33.49 42.28
N ASN A 11 12.44 -32.87 41.93
CA ASN A 11 12.26 -31.40 42.02
C ASN A 11 10.82 -30.97 41.65
N ASP A 12 9.91 -31.21 42.57
CA ASP A 12 9.07 -30.21 43.23
C ASP A 12 9.15 -28.75 42.71
N GLN A 13 8.03 -28.15 42.30
CA GLN A 13 7.37 -27.05 43.06
C GLN A 13 6.25 -26.30 42.30
N PHE A 14 5.15 -26.13 43.04
CA PHE A 14 4.16 -25.04 42.98
C PHE A 14 3.23 -24.96 41.76
N ALA A 15 2.01 -25.49 41.82
CA ALA A 15 0.82 -25.03 42.58
C ALA A 15 -0.15 -24.25 41.69
N LEU A 16 -1.39 -24.74 41.57
CA LEU A 16 -2.64 -24.04 41.89
C LEU A 16 -3.82 -24.98 41.60
N GLU A 17 -4.58 -25.30 42.66
CA GLU A 17 -5.83 -26.04 42.62
C GLU A 17 -7.01 -25.22 42.04
N PRO A 18 -8.12 -25.87 41.67
CA PRO A 18 -9.12 -25.35 40.74
C PRO A 18 -10.20 -24.52 41.45
N ASN A 19 -10.87 -23.61 40.73
CA ASN A 19 -12.30 -23.37 40.99
C ASN A 19 -13.05 -22.71 39.82
N ALA A 20 -14.14 -23.39 39.46
CA ALA A 20 -15.45 -22.90 39.06
C ALA A 20 -15.55 -21.42 38.63
N PHE A 21 -15.76 -21.18 37.34
CA PHE A 21 -16.86 -20.33 36.83
C PHE A 21 -17.09 -20.69 35.37
N GLY A 22 -18.25 -21.27 35.07
CA GLY A 22 -18.73 -21.35 33.71
C GLY A 22 -18.97 -19.94 33.18
N GLN A 23 -18.28 -19.59 32.10
CA GLN A 23 -18.83 -18.69 31.11
C GLN A 23 -18.70 -19.39 29.77
N SER A 24 -19.87 -19.81 29.30
CA SER A 24 -20.14 -20.29 27.95
C SER A 24 -19.41 -19.45 26.91
N GLU A 25 -18.55 -20.09 26.11
CA GLU A 25 -18.35 -19.61 24.75
C GLU A 25 -19.70 -19.72 24.04
N GLU A 26 -20.43 -18.61 24.00
CA GLU A 26 -21.61 -18.48 23.16
C GLU A 26 -21.19 -18.78 21.72
N VAL A 27 -21.58 -19.96 21.24
CA VAL A 27 -21.60 -20.29 19.82
C VAL A 27 -22.58 -19.32 19.17
N ARG A 28 -22.10 -18.13 18.79
CA ARG A 28 -22.88 -17.14 18.05
C ARG A 28 -23.21 -17.74 16.70
N SER A 29 -24.49 -18.08 16.53
CA SER A 29 -25.04 -18.65 15.29
C SER A 29 -24.54 -17.86 14.06
N PRO A 30 -24.20 -18.52 12.94
CA PRO A 30 -23.87 -17.87 11.68
C PRO A 30 -24.86 -16.76 11.30
N ASP A 31 -26.14 -16.95 11.61
CA ASP A 31 -27.20 -15.97 11.37
C ASP A 31 -27.02 -14.67 12.16
N GLN A 32 -26.41 -14.72 13.34
CA GLN A 32 -26.19 -13.54 14.16
C GLN A 32 -25.09 -12.65 13.58
N ARG A 33 -24.01 -13.25 13.06
CA ARG A 33 -22.96 -12.51 12.33
C ARG A 33 -23.51 -11.89 11.05
N VAL A 34 -24.31 -12.65 10.31
CA VAL A 34 -24.97 -12.17 9.09
C VAL A 34 -25.96 -11.03 9.40
N ARG A 35 -26.75 -11.14 10.46
CA ARG A 35 -27.66 -10.05 10.89
C ARG A 35 -26.92 -8.80 11.33
N ILE A 36 -25.81 -8.95 12.05
CA ILE A 36 -24.95 -7.83 12.45
C ILE A 36 -24.32 -7.18 11.22
N ALA A 37 -23.81 -7.97 10.27
CA ALA A 37 -23.25 -7.48 9.01
C ALA A 37 -24.31 -6.73 8.18
N ILE A 38 -25.52 -7.29 8.04
CA ILE A 38 -26.63 -6.64 7.33
C ILE A 38 -27.03 -5.33 8.02
N ARG A 39 -27.04 -5.29 9.36
CA ARG A 39 -27.33 -4.06 10.12
C ARG A 39 -26.24 -3.01 9.91
N ALA A 40 -24.97 -3.39 9.95
CA ALA A 40 -23.85 -2.49 9.72
C ALA A 40 -23.87 -1.92 8.29
N LEU A 41 -24.13 -2.76 7.28
CA LEU A 41 -24.23 -2.33 5.89
C LEU A 41 -25.41 -1.39 5.64
N ARG A 42 -26.56 -1.63 6.28
CA ARG A 42 -27.72 -0.71 6.22
C ARG A 42 -27.42 0.64 6.86
N GLN A 43 -26.71 0.62 8.00
CA GLN A 43 -26.28 1.85 8.67
C GLN A 43 -25.31 2.64 7.79
N MET A 44 -24.35 1.95 7.17
CA MET A 44 -23.38 2.57 6.26
C MET A 44 -24.05 3.17 5.03
N ARG A 45 -25.05 2.48 4.46
CA ARG A 45 -25.86 3.01 3.34
C ARG A 45 -26.59 4.29 3.75
N GLN A 46 -27.21 4.32 4.93
CA GLN A 46 -27.87 5.52 5.44
C GLN A 46 -26.90 6.69 5.63
N GLN A 47 -25.67 6.41 6.07
CA GLN A 47 -24.63 7.44 6.19
C GLN A 47 -24.22 7.98 4.81
N MET A 48 -24.08 7.11 3.82
CA MET A 48 -23.78 7.53 2.44
C MET A 48 -24.91 8.37 1.83
N ASP A 49 -26.17 7.96 2.03
CA ASP A 49 -27.33 8.71 1.53
C ASP A 49 -27.40 10.10 2.18
N ASN A 50 -27.11 10.21 3.47
CA ASN A 50 -27.07 11.49 4.18
C ASN A 50 -25.93 12.40 3.68
N VAL A 51 -24.75 11.83 3.41
CA VAL A 51 -23.63 12.59 2.83
C VAL A 51 -23.97 13.05 1.41
N LEU A 52 -24.62 12.21 0.61
CA LEU A 52 -25.04 12.56 -0.76
C LEU A 52 -26.03 13.72 -0.75
N ASP A 53 -27.07 13.65 0.10
CA ASP A 53 -28.07 14.70 0.28
C ASP A 53 -27.46 16.00 0.82
N MET A 54 -26.42 15.90 1.66
CA MET A 54 -25.66 17.06 2.17
C MET A 54 -24.82 17.72 1.07
N LEU A 55 -24.17 16.93 0.21
CA LEU A 55 -23.40 17.42 -0.94
C LEU A 55 -24.29 18.04 -2.01
N GLU A 56 -25.46 17.46 -2.26
CA GLU A 56 -26.46 17.99 -3.20
C GLU A 56 -27.05 19.33 -2.74
N ARG A 57 -27.13 19.55 -1.41
CA ARG A 57 -27.59 20.82 -0.83
C ARG A 57 -26.50 21.91 -0.76
N GLY A 58 -25.26 21.59 -1.12
CA GLY A 58 -24.17 22.57 -1.17
C GLY A 58 -23.71 23.08 0.20
N GLU A 59 -24.01 22.35 1.28
CA GLU A 59 -23.56 22.68 2.64
C GLU A 59 -22.21 22.02 2.92
N GLY A 60 -21.16 22.56 2.28
CA GLY A 60 -19.80 22.03 2.31
C GLY A 60 -18.93 22.49 3.48
N ASP A 61 -19.50 22.87 4.63
CA ASP A 61 -18.73 23.32 5.80
C ASP A 61 -19.30 22.75 7.10
N MET A 62 -19.02 21.47 7.39
CA MET A 62 -18.96 20.96 8.77
C MET A 62 -17.95 19.80 8.86
N GLU A 63 -16.99 19.92 9.79
CA GLU A 63 -16.01 18.89 10.14
C GLU A 63 -16.70 17.58 10.52
N VAL A 64 -16.38 16.51 9.81
CA VAL A 64 -16.71 15.15 10.22
C VAL A 64 -15.68 14.73 11.26
N ASP A 65 -16.08 14.67 12.54
CA ASP A 65 -15.27 14.12 13.62
C ASP A 65 -14.99 12.63 13.36
N THR A 66 -13.81 12.35 12.81
CA THR A 66 -13.33 11.02 12.40
C THR A 66 -12.70 10.24 13.58
N GLY A 67 -13.12 10.52 14.81
CA GLY A 67 -12.63 9.93 16.05
C GLY A 67 -12.67 8.40 16.18
N LEU A 68 -13.20 7.67 15.19
CA LEU A 68 -13.27 6.20 15.18
C LEU A 68 -12.11 5.49 14.46
N PHE A 69 -11.17 6.21 13.82
CA PHE A 69 -10.03 5.60 13.10
C PHE A 69 -8.66 5.78 13.76
N ARG A 70 -8.58 6.24 15.03
CA ARG A 70 -7.31 6.24 15.78
C ARG A 70 -6.92 4.83 16.21
N THR A 71 -6.42 4.03 15.27
CA THR A 71 -5.65 2.83 15.59
C THR A 71 -4.20 3.06 15.16
N GLN A 72 -3.34 3.08 16.19
CA GLN A 72 -1.88 3.07 16.18
C GLN A 72 -1.18 4.36 15.74
N ALA A 73 -0.68 5.07 16.76
CA ALA A 73 0.30 6.13 16.65
C ALA A 73 1.60 5.59 16.03
N VAL A 74 1.88 6.00 14.80
CA VAL A 74 3.24 6.05 14.26
C VAL A 74 3.94 7.30 14.84
N PRO A 75 5.25 7.23 15.18
CA PRO A 75 5.96 8.33 15.80
C PRO A 75 5.89 9.57 14.92
N ARG A 76 5.38 10.66 15.49
CA ARG A 76 5.32 11.98 14.88
C ARG A 76 6.75 12.52 14.87
N GLU A 77 7.46 12.33 13.77
CA GLU A 77 8.60 13.18 13.44
C GLU A 77 8.02 14.54 13.02
N GLU A 78 7.92 15.44 13.99
CA GLU A 78 7.76 16.87 13.75
C GLU A 78 9.03 17.39 13.07
N ASP A 79 9.04 17.36 11.73
CA ASP A 79 9.95 18.17 10.92
C ASP A 79 9.10 19.18 10.13
N GLY A 80 9.03 20.41 10.65
CA GLY A 80 8.90 21.69 9.94
C GLY A 80 7.75 21.93 8.94
N GLU A 81 6.84 22.85 9.33
CA GLU A 81 6.16 23.83 8.45
C GLU A 81 5.51 23.31 7.15
N GLY A 82 4.69 22.26 7.21
CA GLY A 82 3.91 21.81 6.05
C GLY A 82 2.84 20.77 6.33
N ARG A 83 1.85 20.67 5.44
CA ARG A 83 0.86 19.57 5.45
C ARG A 83 1.52 18.31 4.89
N ILE A 84 1.42 17.22 5.63
CA ILE A 84 1.96 15.92 5.24
C ILE A 84 0.80 15.04 4.72
N VAL A 85 1.00 14.43 3.56
CA VAL A 85 0.07 13.46 2.97
C VAL A 85 0.86 12.19 2.64
N GLU A 86 0.37 11.04 3.06
CA GLU A 86 0.91 9.74 2.65
C GLU A 86 0.07 9.17 1.52
N GLY A 87 0.68 8.33 0.67
CA GLY A 87 0.00 7.78 -0.48
C GLY A 87 0.77 6.67 -1.17
N VAL A 88 0.17 6.16 -2.24
CA VAL A 88 0.69 5.03 -3.03
C VAL A 88 0.98 5.50 -4.45
N PHE A 89 2.13 5.14 -5.00
CA PHE A 89 2.51 5.46 -6.37
C PHE A 89 1.74 4.61 -7.39
N ASP A 90 1.15 5.24 -8.42
CA ASP A 90 0.36 4.60 -9.49
C ASP A 90 1.11 4.47 -10.83
N GLY A 91 2.42 4.78 -10.85
CA GLY A 91 3.26 4.74 -12.06
C GLY A 91 3.63 6.13 -12.59
N GLU A 92 2.77 7.14 -12.38
CA GLU A 92 3.04 8.54 -12.73
C GLU A 92 2.73 9.52 -11.58
N ARG A 93 1.78 9.15 -10.72
CA ARG A 93 1.19 10.00 -9.68
C ARG A 93 1.19 9.26 -8.35
N MET A 94 1.02 10.03 -7.29
CA MET A 94 0.78 9.51 -5.94
C MET A 94 -0.72 9.63 -5.63
N MET A 95 -1.35 8.51 -5.29
CA MET A 95 -2.69 8.44 -4.74
C MET A 95 -2.61 8.73 -3.24
N GLY A 96 -3.00 9.93 -2.81
CA GLY A 96 -3.02 10.30 -1.40
C GLY A 96 -4.09 9.54 -0.61
N THR A 97 -3.89 9.40 0.70
CA THR A 97 -4.89 8.86 1.63
C THR A 97 -6.15 9.73 1.74
N ASP A 98 -6.08 10.97 1.25
CA ASP A 98 -7.20 11.89 1.08
C ASP A 98 -7.98 11.68 -0.23
N GLY A 99 -7.58 10.71 -1.05
CA GLY A 99 -8.20 10.40 -2.35
C GLY A 99 -7.77 11.33 -3.49
N VAL A 100 -6.86 12.27 -3.23
CA VAL A 100 -6.36 13.20 -4.25
C VAL A 100 -5.17 12.58 -4.98
N LYS A 101 -5.11 12.79 -6.30
CA LYS A 101 -3.96 12.39 -7.12
C LYS A 101 -2.96 13.53 -7.21
N TYR A 102 -1.72 13.27 -6.84
CA TYR A 102 -0.62 14.24 -6.92
C TYR A 102 0.37 13.83 -8.00
N ASN A 103 0.65 14.73 -8.95
CA ASN A 103 1.63 14.46 -10.01
C ASN A 103 3.04 14.35 -9.42
N VAL A 104 3.70 13.21 -9.61
CA VAL A 104 5.07 13.00 -9.18
C VAL A 104 6.00 13.49 -10.31
N PRO A 105 7.05 14.27 -10.01
CA PRO A 105 8.01 14.69 -11.03
C PRO A 105 8.63 13.48 -11.75
N PRO A 106 8.56 13.39 -13.10
CA PRO A 106 9.04 12.22 -13.85
C PRO A 106 10.52 11.90 -13.59
N ASN A 107 11.34 12.94 -13.38
CA ASN A 107 12.77 12.79 -13.07
C ASN A 107 13.02 12.21 -11.67
N TYR A 108 12.14 12.49 -10.71
CA TYR A 108 12.24 11.89 -9.38
C TYR A 108 11.85 10.42 -9.46
N ALA A 109 10.73 10.12 -10.11
CA ALA A 109 10.27 8.75 -10.32
C ALA A 109 11.29 7.87 -11.06
N SER A 110 11.93 8.40 -12.11
CA SER A 110 12.97 7.67 -12.85
C SER A 110 14.25 7.42 -12.04
N LYS A 111 14.76 8.44 -11.34
CA LYS A 111 15.99 8.33 -10.54
C LYS A 111 15.82 7.41 -9.33
N SER A 112 14.68 7.50 -8.66
CA SER A 112 14.35 6.65 -7.51
C SER A 112 13.86 5.25 -7.91
N LYS A 113 13.65 5.01 -9.21
CA LYS A 113 13.12 3.76 -9.77
C LYS A 113 11.82 3.36 -9.06
N LEU A 114 10.88 4.31 -8.97
CA LEU A 114 9.61 4.11 -8.29
C LEU A 114 8.76 3.10 -9.07
N VAL A 115 8.25 2.10 -8.35
CA VAL A 115 7.39 1.04 -8.87
C VAL A 115 5.97 1.26 -8.36
N GLU A 116 4.96 0.88 -9.15
CA GLU A 116 3.57 0.90 -8.70
C GLU A 116 3.42 0.18 -7.36
N GLY A 117 2.68 0.81 -6.44
CA GLY A 117 2.52 0.30 -5.08
C GLY A 117 3.52 0.89 -4.07
N ASP A 118 4.59 1.55 -4.51
CA ASP A 118 5.54 2.20 -3.60
C ASP A 118 4.83 3.22 -2.70
N ILE A 119 5.07 3.13 -1.40
CA ILE A 119 4.52 4.05 -0.39
C ILE A 119 5.36 5.32 -0.38
N MET A 120 4.67 6.45 -0.53
CA MET A 120 5.25 7.78 -0.64
C MET A 120 4.70 8.70 0.44
N LYS A 121 5.54 9.65 0.85
CA LYS A 121 5.19 10.80 1.67
C LYS A 121 5.35 12.06 0.82
N LEU A 122 4.28 12.85 0.76
CA LEU A 122 4.26 14.19 0.21
C LEU A 122 4.26 15.19 1.36
N VAL A 123 5.20 16.14 1.32
CA VAL A 123 5.19 17.32 2.18
C VAL A 123 4.82 18.52 1.32
N ILE A 124 3.71 19.16 1.66
CA ILE A 124 3.24 20.42 1.07
C ILE A 124 3.73 21.54 1.99
N LYS A 125 4.73 22.29 1.53
CA LYS A 125 5.28 23.42 2.27
C LYS A 125 4.31 24.61 2.24
N GLU A 126 4.52 25.57 3.14
CA GLU A 126 3.74 26.83 3.18
C GLU A 126 3.84 27.66 1.89
N ASP A 127 4.95 27.52 1.14
CA ASP A 127 5.14 28.15 -0.17
C ASP A 127 4.36 27.46 -1.31
N GLY A 128 3.63 26.39 -1.01
CA GLY A 128 2.87 25.57 -1.97
C GLY A 128 3.73 24.58 -2.76
N SER A 129 5.03 24.46 -2.48
CA SER A 129 5.88 23.46 -3.12
C SER A 129 5.64 22.06 -2.58
N PHE A 130 5.77 21.08 -3.48
CA PHE A 130 5.59 19.66 -3.19
C PHE A 130 6.93 18.96 -3.09
N VAL A 131 7.18 18.31 -1.96
CA VAL A 131 8.36 17.47 -1.75
C VAL A 131 7.91 16.02 -1.58
N PHE A 132 8.27 15.19 -2.53
CA PHE A 132 7.99 13.75 -2.50
C PHE A 132 9.17 13.00 -1.90
N LYS A 133 8.88 12.03 -1.04
CA LYS A 133 9.84 11.10 -0.47
C LYS A 133 9.26 9.69 -0.49
N GLN A 134 9.99 8.74 -1.06
CA GLN A 134 9.66 7.32 -0.87
C GLN A 134 9.92 6.93 0.59
N ILE A 135 8.93 6.28 1.21
CA ILE A 135 8.98 5.83 2.60
C ILE A 135 8.82 4.31 2.75
N GLY A 136 8.26 3.62 1.75
CA GLY A 136 8.11 2.16 1.77
C GLY A 136 8.18 1.58 0.36
N PRO A 137 9.33 1.04 -0.08
CA PRO A 137 9.40 0.33 -1.34
C PRO A 137 8.65 -1.00 -1.27
N VAL A 138 7.94 -1.37 -2.33
CA VAL A 138 7.34 -2.72 -2.45
C VAL A 138 8.37 -3.75 -2.90
N GLU A 139 8.06 -5.04 -2.72
CA GLU A 139 8.84 -6.13 -3.30
C GLU A 139 8.75 -6.09 -4.82
N ARG A 140 9.91 -6.29 -5.48
CA ARG A 140 10.07 -6.04 -6.91
C ARG A 140 10.61 -7.28 -7.59
N GLU A 141 10.03 -7.62 -8.72
CA GLU A 141 10.58 -8.58 -9.66
C GLU A 141 11.27 -7.87 -10.83
N ARG A 142 12.31 -8.50 -11.37
CA ARG A 142 13.00 -8.03 -12.56
C ARG A 142 12.39 -8.70 -13.78
N VAL A 143 12.07 -7.89 -14.77
CA VAL A 143 11.59 -8.36 -16.07
C VAL A 143 12.54 -7.86 -17.14
N VAL A 144 12.96 -8.77 -18.02
CA VAL A 144 13.75 -8.44 -19.20
C VAL A 144 12.80 -8.35 -20.38
N GLY A 145 12.98 -7.32 -21.21
CA GLY A 145 12.15 -7.11 -22.37
C GLY A 145 12.85 -6.28 -23.43
N THR A 146 12.09 -5.94 -24.47
CA THR A 146 12.55 -5.03 -25.54
C THR A 146 11.87 -3.68 -25.37
N LEU A 147 12.65 -2.60 -25.52
CA LEU A 147 12.13 -1.24 -25.51
C LEU A 147 11.37 -0.99 -26.82
N ALA A 148 10.08 -0.69 -26.72
CA ALA A 148 9.22 -0.31 -27.82
C ALA A 148 8.71 1.12 -27.64
N ILE A 149 8.20 1.69 -28.74
CA ILE A 149 7.52 2.99 -28.77
C ILE A 149 6.13 2.74 -29.34
N ASP A 150 5.10 3.25 -28.69
CA ASP A 150 3.72 3.17 -29.17
C ASP A 150 3.45 4.20 -30.30
N ASP A 151 2.27 4.10 -30.92
CA ASP A 151 1.86 5.02 -31.99
C ASP A 151 1.76 6.50 -31.55
N TYR A 152 1.71 6.74 -30.23
CA TYR A 152 1.62 8.06 -29.62
C TYR A 152 2.99 8.60 -29.16
N GLY A 153 4.07 7.84 -29.34
CA GLY A 153 5.42 8.21 -28.95
C GLY A 153 5.78 7.91 -27.49
N ASN A 154 4.96 7.16 -26.74
CA ASN A 154 5.30 6.73 -25.39
C ASN A 154 6.13 5.45 -25.42
N TYR A 155 7.05 5.34 -24.47
CA TYR A 155 7.90 4.17 -24.35
C TYR A 155 7.20 3.05 -23.57
N ALA A 156 7.43 1.82 -24.01
CA ALA A 156 6.91 0.62 -23.35
C ALA A 156 7.97 -0.49 -23.31
N LEU A 157 7.92 -1.33 -22.28
CA LEU A 157 8.66 -2.58 -22.17
C LEU A 157 7.75 -3.70 -22.65
N ILE A 158 8.21 -4.46 -23.64
CA ILE A 158 7.54 -5.70 -24.07
C ILE A 158 8.33 -6.88 -23.53
N ASP A 159 7.71 -7.68 -22.66
CA ASP A 159 8.33 -8.89 -22.12
C ASP A 159 8.28 -10.06 -23.11
N GLU A 160 8.91 -11.18 -22.75
CA GLU A 160 8.93 -12.40 -23.58
C GLU A 160 7.55 -13.02 -23.81
N ASP A 161 6.60 -12.76 -22.90
CA ASP A 161 5.20 -13.23 -22.98
C ASP A 161 4.33 -12.30 -23.86
N GLY A 162 4.87 -11.18 -24.33
CA GLY A 162 4.16 -10.17 -25.12
C GLY A 162 3.32 -9.20 -24.30
N ARG A 163 3.49 -9.16 -22.97
CA ARG A 163 2.85 -8.13 -22.12
C ARG A 163 3.61 -6.82 -22.26
N SER A 164 2.85 -5.74 -22.31
CA SER A 164 3.36 -4.38 -22.47
C SER A 164 3.19 -3.59 -21.18
N TYR A 165 4.27 -2.96 -20.73
CA TYR A 165 4.29 -2.08 -19.57
C TYR A 165 4.79 -0.70 -19.95
N HIS A 166 4.08 0.35 -19.54
CA HIS A 166 4.47 1.72 -19.81
C HIS A 166 5.76 2.09 -19.07
N ILE A 167 6.59 2.91 -19.71
CA ILE A 167 7.84 3.42 -19.15
C ILE A 167 7.82 4.94 -19.18
N LEU A 168 8.29 5.54 -18.08
CA LEU A 168 8.56 6.97 -18.03
C LEU A 168 9.65 7.35 -19.05
N THR A 169 9.33 8.28 -19.96
CA THR A 169 10.28 8.86 -20.92
C THR A 169 11.54 9.42 -20.25
N ALA A 170 11.40 9.95 -19.03
CA ALA A 170 12.53 10.43 -18.23
C ALA A 170 13.56 9.33 -17.92
N SER A 171 13.12 8.08 -17.77
CA SER A 171 14.00 6.93 -17.57
C SER A 171 14.76 6.58 -18.85
N VAL A 172 14.07 6.51 -19.99
CA VAL A 172 14.69 6.17 -21.28
C VAL A 172 15.73 7.21 -21.69
N THR A 173 15.39 8.49 -21.55
CA THR A 173 16.31 9.60 -21.87
C THR A 173 17.55 9.60 -20.96
N TYR A 174 17.41 9.24 -19.69
CA TYR A 174 18.54 9.10 -18.77
C TYR A 174 19.52 8.00 -19.20
N PHE A 175 19.00 6.83 -19.56
CA PHE A 175 19.82 5.70 -20.04
C PHE A 175 20.20 5.80 -21.52
N ARG A 176 19.68 6.80 -22.24
CA ARG A 176 19.87 7.00 -23.69
C ARG A 176 19.48 5.76 -24.49
N GLY A 177 18.37 5.14 -24.12
CA GLY A 177 17.83 3.96 -24.82
C GLY A 177 17.15 4.33 -26.13
N GLU A 178 17.21 3.40 -27.09
CA GLU A 178 16.55 3.48 -28.39
C GLU A 178 15.60 2.30 -28.58
N ALA A 179 14.58 2.46 -29.43
CA ALA A 179 13.66 1.36 -29.71
C ALA A 179 14.40 0.15 -30.27
N GLY A 180 14.13 -1.04 -29.72
CA GLY A 180 14.85 -2.28 -30.02
C GLY A 180 15.97 -2.62 -29.04
N ASP A 181 16.37 -1.70 -28.16
CA ASP A 181 17.31 -1.99 -27.08
C ASP A 181 16.69 -2.98 -26.08
N GLU A 182 17.56 -3.76 -25.44
CA GLU A 182 17.16 -4.65 -24.37
C GLU A 182 17.05 -3.88 -23.06
N ILE A 183 15.94 -4.03 -22.35
CA ILE A 183 15.64 -3.26 -21.16
C ILE A 183 15.35 -4.18 -19.98
N VAL A 184 15.88 -3.82 -18.82
CA VAL A 184 15.57 -4.47 -17.54
C VAL A 184 14.64 -3.55 -16.76
N GLY A 185 13.40 -3.98 -16.60
CA GLY A 185 12.37 -3.30 -15.84
C GLY A 185 12.19 -3.90 -14.44
N LEU A 186 11.62 -3.10 -13.53
CA LEU A 186 11.16 -3.51 -12.21
C LEU A 186 9.64 -3.40 -12.17
N LEU A 187 9.00 -4.49 -11.77
CA LEU A 187 7.56 -4.60 -11.54
C LEU A 187 7.29 -5.00 -10.09
N PRO A 188 6.11 -4.70 -9.52
CA PRO A 188 5.74 -5.19 -8.20
C PRO A 188 5.45 -6.70 -8.25
N GLN A 189 5.99 -7.46 -7.30
CA GLN A 189 5.92 -8.93 -7.32
C GLN A 189 4.49 -9.48 -7.12
N ASP A 190 3.70 -8.86 -6.25
CA ASP A 190 2.39 -9.39 -5.83
C ASP A 190 1.18 -8.67 -6.45
N GLN A 191 1.42 -7.79 -7.44
CA GLN A 191 0.37 -6.92 -7.99
C GLN A 191 0.49 -6.81 -9.51
N SER A 192 -0.64 -6.73 -10.21
CA SER A 192 -0.65 -6.39 -11.62
C SER A 192 -0.23 -4.93 -11.79
N ALA A 193 0.81 -4.68 -12.58
CA ALA A 193 1.26 -3.34 -12.90
C ALA A 193 1.01 -2.97 -14.36
N SER A 194 0.74 -1.69 -14.60
CA SER A 194 0.68 -1.11 -15.95
C SER A 194 1.99 -0.41 -16.31
N TRP A 195 2.78 -0.02 -15.32
CA TRP A 195 4.01 0.74 -15.42
C TRP A 195 5.21 -0.05 -14.90
N ALA A 196 6.32 0.04 -15.64
CA ALA A 196 7.59 -0.53 -15.26
C ALA A 196 8.61 0.58 -14.95
N ALA A 197 9.33 0.45 -13.84
CA ALA A 197 10.48 1.28 -13.56
C ALA A 197 11.71 0.73 -14.28
N VAL A 198 12.54 1.58 -14.88
CA VAL A 198 13.73 1.11 -15.60
C VAL A 198 14.90 0.94 -14.65
N GLU A 199 15.45 -0.27 -14.56
CA GLU A 199 16.68 -0.52 -13.82
C GLU A 199 17.92 -0.24 -14.66
N ASN A 200 17.91 -0.71 -15.92
CA ASN A 200 19.01 -0.57 -16.87
C ASN A 200 18.54 -0.77 -18.33
N ILE A 201 19.29 -0.21 -19.29
CA ILE A 201 19.11 -0.45 -20.73
C ILE A 201 20.45 -0.94 -21.31
N ILE A 202 20.41 -2.04 -22.05
CA ILE A 202 21.53 -2.67 -22.74
C ILE A 202 21.36 -2.40 -24.23
N LYS A 203 22.28 -1.63 -24.78
CA LYS A 203 22.32 -1.30 -26.21
C LYS A 203 22.69 -2.55 -27.01
N LYS A 204 21.91 -2.85 -28.05
CA LYS A 204 22.22 -3.90 -29.02
C LYS A 204 23.05 -3.39 -30.20
#